data_AF-A0A8K0LNU6-F1
#
_entry.id   AF-A0A8K0LNU6-F1
#
_cell.length_a   1.000
_cell.length_b   1.000
_cell.length_c   1.000
_cell.angle_alpha   90.00
_cell.angle_beta   90.00
_cell.angle_gamma   90.00
#
_symmetry.space_group_name_H-M   'P 1'
#
loop_
_entity.id
_entity.type
_entity.pdbx_description
1 polymer ?
#
loop_
_entity_poly.entity_id
_entity_poly.type
_entity_poly.pdbx_seq_one_letter_code
_entity_poly.pdbx_strand_id
1 'polypeptide(L)'
;MGTASGSVPGIDPAAAAAAHAQLKKVKKQKVLLMGKSGSGKSSMRSIIFSNYLARDTRRLGATIDIDLSHVKFLGNLTLNLWDCGGQEAFMENYLSQQRAHVFSNVGVLIYVFDIESRDVERDMATYVNIISALVQYSREAKIFVLIHKMDLIQPTTREDVFDARAALVKRKTAEAVSIVLKQKPEQGGQQQQLQQPQQPEPSPTLTTSVSTTSLNNADPSLNLQLFATSIWDQSLYKAWASIIHDLVPNLSVIETQLASLGQAIDADEILLFERTSFLVVSKWTSPEGERNPYGDRFERMSNILKSWKHTCSKYTGTPRNAEQFSDFEYKMGVTFSMFATKFTTNTYILVCMPPGEARFNSAKLNVAAARPWFKFLDGPVVSAQPQPQQQ
;
A
#
# COMPACT_ATOMS: atom_id res chain seq x y z
N MET A 1 0.10 -59.33 -5.11
CA MET A 1 -0.42 -58.65 -6.31
C MET A 1 -1.60 -57.80 -5.85
N GLY A 2 -1.71 -56.49 -6.01
CA GLY A 2 -0.84 -55.40 -6.44
C GLY A 2 -1.58 -54.12 -5.99
N THR A 3 -0.93 -53.23 -5.25
CA THR A 3 -1.52 -51.99 -4.74
C THR A 3 -1.37 -50.89 -5.77
N ALA A 4 -2.50 -50.33 -6.22
CA ALA A 4 -2.55 -49.26 -7.22
C ALA A 4 -1.84 -47.99 -6.70
N SER A 5 -0.77 -47.60 -7.39
CA SER A 5 -0.10 -46.32 -7.23
C SER A 5 -0.93 -45.22 -7.91
N GLY A 6 -1.60 -44.38 -7.13
CA GLY A 6 -2.19 -43.14 -7.61
C GLY A 6 -1.10 -42.14 -7.96
N SER A 7 -0.82 -41.99 -9.25
CA SER A 7 0.06 -40.93 -9.77
C SER A 7 -0.60 -39.56 -9.56
N VAL A 8 0.04 -38.69 -8.79
CA VAL A 8 -0.31 -37.28 -8.69
C VAL A 8 -0.19 -36.65 -10.09
N PRO A 9 -1.18 -35.88 -10.59
CA PRO A 9 -1.07 -35.25 -11.89
C PRO A 9 0.10 -34.26 -11.88
N GLY A 10 1.09 -34.48 -12.74
CA GLY A 10 2.19 -33.57 -12.94
C GLY A 10 1.66 -32.23 -13.44
N ILE A 11 1.89 -31.16 -12.68
CA ILE A 11 1.64 -29.79 -13.13
C ILE A 11 2.70 -29.49 -14.18
N ASP A 12 2.27 -29.43 -15.44
CA ASP A 12 3.14 -29.13 -16.57
C ASP A 12 3.71 -27.70 -16.41
N PRO A 13 5.03 -27.50 -16.23
CA PRO A 13 5.62 -26.18 -16.00
C PRO A 13 5.37 -25.23 -17.19
N ALA A 14 5.22 -25.80 -18.40
CA ALA A 14 4.92 -25.08 -19.62
C ALA A 14 3.47 -24.58 -19.69
N ALA A 15 2.51 -25.32 -19.10
CA ALA A 15 1.11 -24.90 -19.03
C ALA A 15 0.90 -23.79 -17.98
N ALA A 16 1.62 -23.86 -16.86
CA ALA A 16 1.71 -22.75 -15.92
C ALA A 16 2.30 -21.51 -16.62
N ALA A 17 3.43 -21.66 -17.34
CA ALA A 17 4.07 -20.63 -18.16
C ALA A 17 3.16 -20.02 -19.26
N ALA A 18 2.23 -20.80 -19.83
CA ALA A 18 1.30 -20.32 -20.84
C ALA A 18 0.10 -19.55 -20.25
N ALA A 19 -0.35 -19.89 -19.03
CA ALA A 19 -1.33 -19.09 -18.29
C ALA A 19 -0.79 -17.71 -17.85
N HIS A 20 0.53 -17.51 -17.88
CA HIS A 20 1.23 -16.26 -17.55
C HIS A 20 1.14 -15.14 -18.62
N ALA A 21 0.39 -15.32 -19.71
CA ALA A 21 0.45 -14.44 -20.90
C ALA A 21 -0.63 -13.35 -21.02
N GLN A 22 -1.36 -13.00 -19.96
CA GLN A 22 -2.19 -11.77 -19.94
C GLN A 22 -1.82 -10.86 -18.78
N LEU A 23 -0.58 -10.38 -18.78
CA LEU A 23 -0.18 -9.24 -17.96
C LEU A 23 -1.01 -8.03 -18.38
N LYS A 24 -2.05 -7.68 -17.60
CA LYS A 24 -2.77 -6.41 -17.80
C LYS A 24 -1.75 -5.28 -17.80
N LYS A 25 -1.74 -4.48 -18.85
CA LYS A 25 -0.87 -3.30 -18.96
C LYS A 25 -1.17 -2.38 -17.78
N VAL A 26 -0.19 -2.23 -16.88
CA VAL A 26 -0.35 -1.46 -15.65
C VAL A 26 -0.56 0.01 -16.02
N LYS A 27 -1.75 0.54 -15.69
CA LYS A 27 -2.04 1.97 -15.86
C LYS A 27 -1.11 2.73 -14.92
N LYS A 28 -0.31 3.68 -15.46
CA LYS A 28 0.53 4.57 -14.65
C LYS A 28 -0.37 5.27 -13.62
N GLN A 29 -0.18 4.99 -12.35
CA GLN A 29 -0.96 5.60 -11.28
C GLN A 29 -0.22 6.82 -10.75
N LYS A 30 -0.92 7.96 -10.74
CA LYS A 30 -0.46 9.19 -10.09
C LYS A 30 -0.80 9.10 -8.61
N VAL A 31 0.22 9.21 -7.77
CA VAL A 31 0.10 9.21 -6.31
C VAL A 31 0.41 10.62 -5.82
N LEU A 32 -0.57 11.30 -5.24
CA LEU A 32 -0.39 12.61 -4.64
C LEU A 32 0.00 12.45 -3.17
N LEU A 33 1.07 13.14 -2.75
CA LEU A 33 1.47 13.25 -1.36
C LEU A 33 1.33 14.71 -0.92
N MET A 34 0.32 15.00 -0.09
CA MET A 34 -0.08 16.35 0.30
C MET A 34 -0.20 16.51 1.82
N GLY A 35 -0.20 17.75 2.27
CA GLY A 35 -0.29 18.11 3.69
C GLY A 35 0.54 19.35 4.01
N LYS A 36 0.30 19.95 5.17
CA LYS A 36 0.96 21.19 5.63
C LYS A 36 2.49 21.09 5.61
N SER A 37 3.17 22.22 5.43
CA SER A 37 4.62 22.31 5.60
C SER A 37 5.04 21.75 6.97
N GLY A 38 6.16 21.02 7.02
CA GLY A 38 6.66 20.42 8.25
C GLY A 38 5.96 19.12 8.70
N SER A 39 4.89 18.67 8.03
CA SER A 39 4.16 17.45 8.42
C SER A 39 4.90 16.12 8.21
N GLY A 40 6.07 16.13 7.53
CA GLY A 40 6.92 14.94 7.37
C GLY A 40 6.80 14.20 6.02
N LYS A 41 6.13 14.77 5.02
CA LYS A 41 5.94 14.19 3.68
C LYS A 41 7.26 13.72 3.02
N SER A 42 8.19 14.65 2.81
CA SER A 42 9.48 14.36 2.17
C SER A 42 10.33 13.40 3.00
N SER A 43 10.21 13.44 4.34
CA SER A 43 10.86 12.49 5.25
C SER A 43 10.36 11.06 5.03
N MET A 44 9.04 10.86 5.00
CA MET A 44 8.44 9.55 4.74
C MET A 44 8.85 8.97 3.39
N ARG A 45 8.75 9.78 2.33
CA ARG A 45 9.20 9.40 0.98
C ARG A 45 10.66 8.95 0.99
N SER A 46 11.53 9.73 1.61
CA SER A 46 12.98 9.48 1.59
C SER A 46 13.36 8.21 2.38
N ILE A 47 12.67 7.92 3.48
CA ILE A 47 12.89 6.69 4.26
C ILE A 47 12.51 5.46 3.44
N ILE A 48 11.32 5.47 2.84
CA ILE A 48 10.77 4.32 2.13
C ILE A 48 11.51 4.09 0.80
N PHE A 49 11.67 5.12 -0.02
CA PHE A 49 12.14 4.99 -1.39
C PHE A 49 13.61 5.39 -1.62
N SER A 50 14.21 6.19 -0.73
CA SER A 50 15.59 6.69 -0.89
C SER A 50 16.57 6.11 0.14
N ASN A 51 16.15 5.15 0.98
CA ASN A 51 16.98 4.54 2.02
C ASN A 51 17.62 5.58 2.98
N TYR A 52 16.85 6.62 3.33
CA TYR A 52 17.22 7.52 4.41
C TYR A 52 16.96 6.86 5.75
N LEU A 53 17.82 7.15 6.73
CA LEU A 53 17.50 6.88 8.13
C LEU A 53 16.63 8.02 8.66
N ALA A 54 15.77 7.73 9.64
CA ALA A 54 14.92 8.74 10.29
C ALA A 54 15.73 9.98 10.74
N ARG A 55 16.89 9.78 11.36
CA ARG A 55 17.81 10.86 11.76
C ARG A 55 18.33 11.72 10.60
N ASP A 56 18.52 11.14 9.41
CA ASP A 56 19.07 11.84 8.24
C ASP A 56 18.04 12.83 7.67
N THR A 57 16.75 12.60 7.93
CA THR A 57 15.64 13.43 7.43
C THR A 57 15.63 14.85 8.01
N ARG A 58 16.32 15.10 9.13
CA ARG A 58 16.45 16.44 9.74
C ARG A 58 17.16 17.45 8.82
N ARG A 59 17.92 16.95 7.84
CA ARG A 59 18.68 17.77 6.88
C ARG A 59 17.86 18.12 5.64
N LEU A 60 16.65 17.58 5.51
CA LEU A 60 15.79 17.87 4.37
C LEU A 60 15.24 19.30 4.51
N GLY A 61 15.46 20.11 3.49
CA GLY A 61 14.87 21.44 3.38
C GLY A 61 13.38 21.38 3.04
N ALA A 62 12.72 22.54 3.04
CA ALA A 62 11.35 22.64 2.58
C ALA A 62 11.26 22.32 1.07
N THR A 63 10.33 21.44 0.69
CA THR A 63 10.03 21.19 -0.72
C THR A 63 9.48 22.47 -1.35
N ILE A 64 10.07 22.87 -2.47
CA ILE A 64 9.61 23.99 -3.31
C ILE A 64 8.69 23.41 -4.35
N ASP A 65 7.45 23.91 -4.42
CA ASP A 65 6.43 23.46 -5.38
C ASP A 65 6.28 21.92 -5.38
N ILE A 66 6.18 21.27 -6.55
CA ILE A 66 5.97 19.82 -6.66
C ILE A 66 7.27 19.11 -7.03
N ASP A 67 7.72 18.20 -6.15
CA ASP A 67 8.85 17.31 -6.43
C ASP A 67 8.35 15.98 -6.99
N LEU A 68 8.66 15.73 -8.27
CA LEU A 68 8.21 14.55 -9.02
C LEU A 68 9.22 13.42 -8.89
N SER A 69 8.80 12.33 -8.26
CA SER A 69 9.61 11.12 -8.10
C SER A 69 9.03 9.96 -8.91
N HIS A 70 9.84 9.39 -9.81
CA HIS A 70 9.51 8.17 -10.54
C HIS A 70 10.14 6.97 -9.83
N VAL A 71 9.38 6.32 -8.96
CA VAL A 71 9.87 5.16 -8.22
C VAL A 71 9.52 3.89 -8.99
N LYS A 72 10.54 3.10 -9.34
CA LYS A 72 10.34 1.74 -9.83
C LYS A 72 10.13 0.81 -8.64
N PHE A 73 9.00 0.15 -8.61
CA PHE A 73 8.60 -0.85 -7.63
C PHE A 73 8.38 -2.17 -8.38
N LEU A 74 8.88 -3.30 -7.87
CA LEU A 74 8.71 -4.62 -8.50
C LEU A 74 9.01 -4.67 -10.02
N GLY A 75 10.06 -3.97 -10.48
CA GLY A 75 10.51 -3.95 -11.88
C GLY A 75 9.57 -3.24 -12.87
N ASN A 76 8.30 -3.66 -12.95
CA ASN A 76 7.30 -3.22 -13.94
C ASN A 76 6.34 -2.13 -13.42
N LEU A 77 6.23 -1.91 -12.11
CA LEU A 77 5.36 -0.89 -11.53
C LEU A 77 6.15 0.41 -11.35
N THR A 78 5.84 1.42 -12.16
CA THR A 78 6.36 2.77 -11.95
C THR A 78 5.33 3.60 -11.20
N LEU A 79 5.64 3.97 -9.97
CA LEU A 79 4.86 4.90 -9.17
C LEU A 79 5.30 6.33 -9.51
N ASN A 80 4.36 7.15 -9.96
CA ASN A 80 4.57 8.58 -10.17
C ASN A 80 4.14 9.31 -8.90
N LEU A 81 5.08 9.49 -7.98
CA LEU A 81 4.85 10.14 -6.71
C LEU A 81 5.05 11.65 -6.86
N TRP A 82 4.00 12.41 -6.52
CA TRP A 82 3.98 13.87 -6.54
C TRP A 82 4.06 14.35 -5.09
N ASP A 83 5.26 14.71 -4.63
CA ASP A 83 5.42 15.29 -3.29
C ASP A 83 5.22 16.80 -3.36
N CYS A 84 4.04 17.24 -2.91
CA CYS A 84 3.63 18.62 -2.99
C CYS A 84 4.16 19.41 -1.78
N GLY A 85 4.88 20.50 -2.03
CA GLY A 85 5.31 21.45 -1.02
C GLY A 85 4.11 22.01 -0.24
N GLY A 86 4.16 21.93 1.08
CA GLY A 86 3.02 22.24 1.95
C GLY A 86 2.95 23.69 2.44
N GLN A 87 3.73 24.61 1.85
CA GLN A 87 3.72 26.03 2.24
C GLN A 87 2.43 26.68 1.74
N GLU A 88 1.86 27.62 2.50
CA GLU A 88 0.53 28.20 2.23
C GLU A 88 0.42 28.75 0.79
N ALA A 89 1.42 29.49 0.32
CA ALA A 89 1.45 30.04 -1.04
C ALA A 89 1.38 28.96 -2.14
N PHE A 90 2.08 27.84 -1.97
CA PHE A 90 2.02 26.72 -2.94
C PHE A 90 0.67 26.01 -2.86
N MET A 91 0.15 25.78 -1.65
CA MET A 91 -1.14 25.12 -1.45
C MET A 91 -2.30 25.91 -2.08
N GLU A 92 -2.29 27.24 -1.95
CA GLU A 92 -3.26 28.12 -2.62
C GLU A 92 -3.13 28.04 -4.14
N ASN A 93 -1.91 27.99 -4.67
CA ASN A 93 -1.67 27.85 -6.11
C ASN A 93 -2.19 26.51 -6.66
N TYR A 94 -1.98 25.40 -5.94
CA TYR A 94 -2.53 24.09 -6.31
C TYR A 94 -4.04 24.06 -6.32
N LEU A 95 -4.69 24.80 -5.40
CA LEU A 95 -6.14 24.82 -5.28
C LEU A 95 -6.81 25.84 -6.22
N SER A 96 -6.07 26.83 -6.70
CA SER A 96 -6.53 27.87 -7.62
C SER A 96 -6.03 27.60 -9.06
N GLN A 97 -4.85 28.09 -9.42
CA GLN A 97 -4.35 28.13 -10.81
C GLN A 97 -4.05 26.73 -11.36
N GLN A 98 -3.42 25.86 -10.56
CA GLN A 98 -2.99 24.54 -11.01
C GLN A 98 -3.99 23.41 -10.69
N ARG A 99 -5.22 23.75 -10.29
CA ARG A 99 -6.20 22.79 -9.77
C ARG A 99 -6.44 21.60 -10.70
N ALA A 100 -6.73 21.86 -11.97
CA ALA A 100 -6.95 20.78 -12.94
C ALA A 100 -5.68 19.94 -13.18
N HIS A 101 -4.51 20.57 -13.25
CA HIS A 101 -3.24 19.88 -13.47
C HIS A 101 -2.89 18.93 -12.32
N VAL A 102 -3.06 19.39 -11.09
CA VAL A 102 -2.71 18.62 -9.89
C VAL A 102 -3.72 17.51 -9.61
N PHE A 103 -5.02 17.77 -9.71
CA PHE A 103 -6.06 16.83 -9.25
C PHE A 103 -6.63 15.90 -10.34
N SER A 104 -6.23 16.05 -11.60
CA SER A 104 -6.63 15.12 -12.68
C SER A 104 -5.83 13.83 -12.71
N ASN A 105 -6.50 12.73 -13.06
CA ASN A 105 -5.93 11.38 -13.22
C ASN A 105 -5.20 10.85 -11.98
N VAL A 106 -5.68 11.21 -10.79
CA VAL A 106 -5.12 10.74 -9.51
C VAL A 106 -5.68 9.36 -9.21
N GLY A 107 -4.79 8.39 -8.96
CA GLY A 107 -5.20 7.06 -8.51
C GLY A 107 -5.26 6.98 -6.98
N VAL A 108 -4.33 7.66 -6.32
CA VAL A 108 -4.21 7.65 -4.86
C VAL A 108 -3.85 9.04 -4.34
N LEU A 109 -4.57 9.50 -3.31
CA LEU A 109 -4.18 10.63 -2.48
C LEU A 109 -3.68 10.13 -1.13
N ILE A 110 -2.49 10.56 -0.72
CA ILE A 110 -1.95 10.40 0.62
C ILE A 110 -1.91 11.79 1.25
N TYR A 111 -2.78 12.04 2.22
CA TYR A 111 -2.81 13.30 2.96
C TYR A 111 -2.20 13.13 4.35
N VAL A 112 -1.31 14.03 4.74
CA VAL A 112 -0.51 13.91 5.95
C VAL A 112 -0.85 15.05 6.91
N PHE A 113 -1.41 14.69 8.07
CA PHE A 113 -1.60 15.59 9.20
C PHE A 113 -0.44 15.48 10.17
N ASP A 114 -0.02 16.62 10.71
CA ASP A 114 0.91 16.69 11.82
C ASP A 114 0.13 16.70 13.14
N ILE A 115 0.37 15.74 14.03
CA ILE A 115 -0.37 15.66 15.30
C ILE A 115 -0.10 16.86 16.22
N GLU A 116 1.08 17.48 16.12
CA GLU A 116 1.45 18.67 16.89
C GLU A 116 0.94 19.98 16.29
N SER A 117 0.20 19.93 15.17
CA SER A 117 -0.30 21.15 14.54
C SER A 117 -1.23 21.90 15.49
N ARG A 118 -0.90 23.19 15.72
CA ARG A 118 -1.66 24.09 16.58
C ARG A 118 -2.96 24.56 15.92
N ASP A 119 -2.96 24.71 14.60
CA ASP A 119 -4.09 25.22 13.81
C ASP A 119 -4.87 24.09 13.12
N VAL A 120 -5.48 23.23 13.92
CA VAL A 120 -6.24 22.08 13.44
C VAL A 120 -7.36 22.49 12.47
N GLU A 121 -8.08 23.56 12.79
CA GLU A 121 -9.22 24.03 12.00
C GLU A 121 -8.80 24.45 10.59
N ARG A 122 -7.69 25.19 10.48
CA ARG A 122 -7.11 25.59 9.19
C ARG A 122 -6.66 24.37 8.39
N ASP A 123 -5.96 23.45 9.03
CA ASP A 123 -5.48 22.23 8.36
C ASP A 123 -6.66 21.37 7.84
N MET A 124 -7.76 21.31 8.58
CA MET A 124 -9.00 20.65 8.17
C MET A 124 -9.70 21.38 7.02
N ALA A 125 -9.72 22.72 7.03
CA ALA A 125 -10.27 23.50 5.93
C ALA A 125 -9.49 23.27 4.62
N THR A 126 -8.15 23.28 4.69
CA THR A 126 -7.29 22.95 3.54
C THR A 126 -7.55 21.52 3.06
N TYR A 127 -7.65 20.55 3.97
CA TYR A 127 -7.97 19.16 3.64
C TYR A 127 -9.33 19.03 2.92
N VAL A 128 -10.38 19.69 3.42
CA VAL A 128 -11.72 19.69 2.79
C VAL A 128 -11.66 20.26 1.37
N ASN A 129 -10.91 21.34 1.14
CA ASN A 129 -10.74 21.91 -0.20
C ASN A 129 -10.02 20.96 -1.17
N ILE A 130 -9.05 20.20 -0.67
CA ILE A 130 -8.30 19.18 -1.44
C ILE A 130 -9.19 17.99 -1.77
N ILE A 131 -9.93 17.46 -0.80
CA ILE A 131 -10.89 16.38 -1.06
C ILE A 131 -11.94 16.84 -2.07
N SER A 132 -12.44 18.07 -1.94
CA SER A 132 -13.41 18.62 -2.89
C SER A 132 -12.83 18.70 -4.31
N ALA A 133 -11.55 19.09 -4.44
CA ALA A 133 -10.84 19.06 -5.73
C ALA A 133 -10.67 17.64 -6.27
N LEU A 134 -10.25 16.70 -5.41
CA LEU A 134 -10.02 15.31 -5.79
C LEU A 134 -11.32 14.67 -6.28
N VAL A 135 -12.43 14.84 -5.57
CA VAL A 135 -13.74 14.30 -5.96
C VAL A 135 -14.22 14.89 -7.28
N GLN A 136 -13.94 16.17 -7.52
CA GLN A 136 -14.31 16.86 -8.75
C GLN A 136 -13.56 16.31 -9.98
N TYR A 137 -12.24 16.06 -9.89
CA TYR A 137 -11.40 15.69 -11.04
C TYR A 137 -11.06 14.19 -11.12
N SER A 138 -11.08 13.46 -10.00
CA SER A 138 -10.65 12.06 -9.87
C SER A 138 -11.49 11.32 -8.82
N ARG A 139 -12.79 11.11 -9.09
CA ARG A 139 -13.74 10.49 -8.14
C ARG A 139 -13.37 9.07 -7.68
N GLU A 140 -12.64 8.32 -8.52
CA GLU A 140 -12.23 6.94 -8.25
C GLU A 140 -10.95 6.85 -7.39
N ALA A 141 -10.34 7.99 -7.04
CA ALA A 141 -9.09 8.00 -6.28
C ALA A 141 -9.31 7.43 -4.87
N LYS A 142 -8.39 6.56 -4.44
CA LYS A 142 -8.32 6.07 -3.06
C LYS A 142 -7.70 7.14 -2.16
N ILE A 143 -8.20 7.28 -0.94
CA ILE A 143 -7.76 8.30 0.00
C ILE A 143 -7.14 7.63 1.21
N PHE A 144 -5.87 7.93 1.44
CA PHE A 144 -5.14 7.55 2.63
C PHE A 144 -4.82 8.79 3.44
N VAL A 145 -5.18 8.77 4.72
CA VAL A 145 -4.86 9.85 5.65
C VAL A 145 -3.89 9.34 6.70
N LEU A 146 -2.72 9.96 6.78
CA LEU A 146 -1.70 9.65 7.77
C LEU A 146 -1.74 10.72 8.86
N ILE A 147 -2.12 10.32 10.07
CA ILE A 147 -1.91 11.13 11.27
C ILE A 147 -0.49 10.85 11.72
N HIS A 148 0.41 11.79 11.43
CA HIS A 148 1.85 11.60 11.50
C HIS A 148 2.46 12.20 12.78
N LYS A 149 3.70 11.79 13.07
CA LYS A 149 4.46 12.13 14.29
C LYS A 149 3.81 11.64 15.58
N MET A 150 3.12 10.49 15.52
CA MET A 150 2.46 9.91 16.70
C MET A 150 3.44 9.45 17.79
N ASP A 151 4.74 9.42 17.51
CA ASP A 151 5.81 9.24 18.49
C ASP A 151 5.87 10.34 19.55
N LEU A 152 5.34 11.53 19.25
CA LEU A 152 5.31 12.68 20.16
C LEU A 152 4.16 12.59 21.18
N ILE A 153 3.21 11.67 20.95
CA ILE A 153 2.13 11.36 21.88
C ILE A 153 2.54 10.20 22.78
N GLN A 154 2.22 10.32 24.07
CA GLN A 154 2.47 9.28 25.05
C GLN A 154 1.78 7.97 24.65
N PRO A 155 2.45 6.80 24.78
CA PRO A 155 1.87 5.53 24.35
C PRO A 155 0.50 5.20 24.95
N THR A 156 0.24 5.63 26.20
CA THR A 156 -1.01 5.37 26.93
C THR A 156 -2.22 6.10 26.37
N THR A 157 -2.04 7.29 25.79
CA THR A 157 -3.13 8.12 25.24
C THR A 157 -3.14 8.14 23.71
N ARG A 158 -2.19 7.44 23.09
CA ARG A 158 -1.97 7.45 21.63
C ARG A 158 -3.20 6.99 20.86
N GLU A 159 -3.88 5.96 21.34
CA GLU A 159 -5.08 5.40 20.72
C GLU A 159 -6.25 6.37 20.79
N ASP A 160 -6.56 6.90 21.98
CA ASP A 160 -7.63 7.90 22.17
C ASP A 160 -7.43 9.15 21.29
N VAL A 161 -6.20 9.66 21.23
CA VAL A 161 -5.85 10.82 20.41
C VAL A 161 -6.01 10.51 18.93
N PHE A 162 -5.59 9.32 18.49
CA PHE A 162 -5.78 8.87 17.11
C PHE A 162 -7.26 8.76 16.76
N ASP A 163 -8.07 8.13 17.61
CA ASP A 163 -9.50 7.92 17.36
C ASP A 163 -10.27 9.24 17.30
N ALA A 164 -9.97 10.18 18.20
CA ALA A 164 -10.56 11.51 18.18
C ALA A 164 -10.25 12.25 16.85
N ARG A 165 -8.98 12.20 16.40
CA ARG A 165 -8.56 12.79 15.13
C ARG A 165 -9.17 12.06 13.94
N ALA A 166 -9.25 10.74 13.98
CA ALA A 166 -9.80 9.91 12.93
C ALA A 166 -11.31 10.18 12.75
N ALA A 167 -12.06 10.30 13.84
CA ALA A 167 -13.48 10.67 13.81
C ALA A 167 -13.68 12.05 13.17
N LEU A 168 -12.84 13.04 13.52
CA LEU A 168 -12.89 14.37 12.93
C LEU A 168 -12.62 14.34 11.41
N VAL A 169 -11.58 13.62 10.98
CA VAL A 169 -11.24 13.47 9.55
C VAL A 169 -12.37 12.79 8.78
N LYS A 170 -12.93 11.70 9.32
CA LYS A 170 -14.06 10.99 8.69
C LYS A 170 -15.27 11.93 8.50
N ARG A 171 -15.64 12.67 9.54
CA ARG A 171 -16.72 13.67 9.48
C ARG A 171 -16.45 14.74 8.42
N LYS A 172 -15.26 15.34 8.43
CA LYS A 172 -14.87 16.39 7.46
C LYS A 172 -14.79 15.87 6.03
N THR A 173 -14.41 14.61 5.84
CA THR A 173 -14.39 13.97 4.52
C THR A 173 -15.83 13.82 3.98
N ALA A 174 -16.77 13.39 4.80
CA ALA A 174 -18.19 13.29 4.42
C ALA A 174 -18.81 14.66 4.09
N GLU A 175 -18.45 15.69 4.86
CA GLU A 175 -18.85 17.08 4.58
C GLU A 175 -18.33 17.54 3.20
N ALA A 176 -17.05 17.31 2.89
CA ALA A 176 -16.44 17.68 1.61
C ALA A 176 -17.14 17.02 0.41
N VAL A 177 -17.47 15.73 0.52
CA VAL A 177 -18.21 15.00 -0.53
C VAL A 177 -19.60 15.60 -0.73
N SER A 178 -20.28 15.89 0.37
CA SER A 178 -21.64 16.46 0.33
C SER A 178 -21.66 17.83 -0.35
N ILE A 179 -20.62 18.65 -0.16
CA ILE A 179 -20.49 19.96 -0.84
C ILE A 179 -20.40 19.78 -2.35
N VAL A 180 -19.57 18.86 -2.84
CA VAL A 180 -19.41 18.63 -4.28
C VAL A 180 -20.68 18.04 -4.91
N LEU A 181 -21.38 17.14 -4.21
CA LEU A 181 -22.65 16.59 -4.67
C LEU A 181 -23.75 17.67 -4.74
N LYS A 182 -23.79 18.59 -3.76
CA LYS A 182 -24.72 19.72 -3.74
C LYS A 182 -24.40 20.83 -4.74
N GLN A 183 -23.15 20.92 -5.21
CA GLN A 183 -22.75 21.84 -6.29
C GLN A 183 -23.09 21.32 -7.70
N LYS A 184 -23.62 20.09 -7.81
CA LYS A 184 -24.11 19.49 -9.06
C LYS A 184 -25.64 19.53 -9.31
N PRO A 185 -26.40 20.62 -9.08
CA PRO A 185 -27.73 20.78 -9.67
C PRO A 185 -27.67 21.67 -10.92
N GLU A 186 -28.36 21.22 -11.98
CA GLU A 186 -28.83 22.01 -13.14
C GLU A 186 -27.84 22.42 -14.26
N GLN A 187 -27.26 21.43 -14.95
CA GLN A 187 -27.04 21.55 -16.40
C GLN A 187 -27.37 20.24 -17.10
N GLY A 188 -28.65 20.06 -17.43
CA GLY A 188 -29.11 18.95 -18.26
C GLY A 188 -30.60 18.66 -18.13
N GLY A 189 -31.40 19.25 -19.02
CA GLY A 189 -32.72 18.72 -19.37
C GLY A 189 -33.92 19.58 -19.02
N GLN A 190 -34.15 20.67 -19.76
CA GLN A 190 -35.53 21.07 -20.07
C GLN A 190 -36.10 20.06 -21.07
N GLN A 191 -37.00 19.19 -20.62
CA GLN A 191 -38.01 18.62 -21.50
C GLN A 191 -39.37 18.68 -20.80
N GLN A 192 -40.28 19.35 -21.50
CA GLN A 192 -41.71 19.43 -21.25
C GLN A 192 -42.31 18.04 -21.05
N GLN A 193 -43.19 17.89 -20.07
CA GLN A 193 -44.26 16.91 -20.15
C GLN A 193 -45.55 17.44 -19.52
N LEU A 194 -46.63 17.11 -20.23
CA LEU A 194 -47.97 17.67 -20.16
C LEU A 194 -48.73 17.38 -18.86
N GLN A 195 -49.69 18.26 -18.58
CA GLN A 195 -50.75 18.09 -17.59
C GLN A 195 -51.81 17.06 -18.01
N GLN A 196 -52.32 16.32 -17.02
CA GLN A 196 -53.74 16.14 -16.59
C GLN A 196 -54.00 14.69 -16.06
N PRO A 197 -55.03 14.42 -15.23
CA PRO A 197 -55.43 15.06 -13.97
C PRO A 197 -55.63 14.06 -12.78
N GLN A 198 -55.85 14.60 -11.57
CA GLN A 198 -56.24 13.99 -10.26
C GLN A 198 -57.48 13.03 -10.35
N GLN A 199 -57.84 12.07 -9.46
CA GLN A 199 -57.74 11.77 -8.00
C GLN A 199 -58.53 10.42 -7.76
N PRO A 200 -58.82 9.89 -6.53
CA PRO A 200 -58.31 10.11 -5.15
C PRO A 200 -57.95 8.82 -4.35
N GLU A 201 -57.43 9.00 -3.13
CA GLU A 201 -57.16 7.95 -2.10
C GLU A 201 -58.42 7.22 -1.56
N PRO A 202 -58.24 6.13 -0.78
CA PRO A 202 -58.40 6.26 0.68
C PRO A 202 -57.35 5.51 1.54
N SER A 203 -57.10 6.04 2.75
CA SER A 203 -56.36 5.43 3.88
C SER A 203 -57.34 4.76 4.90
N PRO A 204 -56.93 4.20 6.07
CA PRO A 204 -55.73 3.45 6.48
C PRO A 204 -56.10 2.08 7.16
N THR A 205 -55.15 1.15 7.35
CA THR A 205 -55.30 0.10 8.39
C THR A 205 -53.96 -0.32 8.97
N LEU A 206 -53.89 -0.32 10.31
CA LEU A 206 -52.80 -0.79 11.14
C LEU A 206 -52.61 -2.31 11.03
N THR A 207 -51.38 -2.75 10.80
CA THR A 207 -50.87 -4.00 11.41
C THR A 207 -49.37 -3.91 11.60
N THR A 208 -48.96 -4.04 12.85
CA THR A 208 -47.61 -4.20 13.36
C THR A 208 -46.98 -5.51 12.90
N SER A 209 -45.80 -5.45 12.27
CA SER A 209 -44.83 -6.55 12.28
C SER A 209 -43.42 -5.99 12.26
N VAL A 210 -42.73 -6.18 13.40
CA VAL A 210 -41.30 -5.89 13.59
C VAL A 210 -40.51 -6.90 12.76
N SER A 211 -39.84 -6.42 11.72
CA SER A 211 -38.81 -7.18 11.00
C SER A 211 -37.63 -6.26 10.76
N THR A 212 -36.61 -6.47 11.58
CA THR A 212 -35.24 -5.93 11.50
C THR A 212 -34.70 -6.13 10.08
N THR A 213 -34.82 -5.09 9.26
CA THR A 213 -34.23 -5.04 7.93
C THR A 213 -33.01 -4.14 8.04
N SER A 214 -31.84 -4.76 7.99
CA SER A 214 -30.53 -4.11 7.95
C SER A 214 -30.53 -3.04 6.87
N LEU A 215 -30.19 -1.81 7.27
CA LEU A 215 -29.99 -0.66 6.40
C LEU A 215 -28.77 -0.91 5.50
N ASN A 216 -28.95 -1.66 4.41
CA ASN A 216 -28.07 -1.62 3.25
C ASN A 216 -28.41 -0.37 2.42
N ASN A 217 -28.16 0.80 3.01
CA ASN A 217 -27.86 1.98 2.20
C ASN A 217 -26.38 1.87 1.86
N ALA A 218 -26.07 1.47 0.63
CA ALA A 218 -24.73 1.60 0.08
C ALA A 218 -24.41 3.10 -0.01
N ASP A 219 -23.89 3.66 1.07
CA ASP A 219 -23.31 4.99 1.12
C ASP A 219 -22.27 5.06 -0.01
N PRO A 220 -22.27 6.08 -0.90
CA PRO A 220 -21.16 6.33 -1.80
C PRO A 220 -19.95 6.85 -1.02
N SER A 221 -19.52 6.09 0.00
CA SER A 221 -18.39 6.40 0.85
C SER A 221 -17.13 6.29 0.01
N LEU A 222 -16.40 7.39 -0.14
CA LEU A 222 -15.03 7.36 -0.64
C LEU A 222 -14.23 6.29 0.10
N ASN A 223 -13.35 5.58 -0.62
CA ASN A 223 -12.45 4.61 -0.02
C ASN A 223 -11.38 5.35 0.80
N LEU A 224 -11.69 5.60 2.08
CA LEU A 224 -10.88 6.33 3.04
C LEU A 224 -10.26 5.36 4.06
N GLN A 225 -8.93 5.34 4.13
CA GLN A 225 -8.20 4.59 5.14
C GLN A 225 -7.29 5.53 5.95
N LEU A 226 -7.26 5.35 7.26
CA LEU A 226 -6.48 6.19 8.17
C LEU A 226 -5.40 5.38 8.89
N PHE A 227 -4.25 6.00 9.11
CA PHE A 227 -3.13 5.40 9.83
C PHE A 227 -2.51 6.37 10.84
N ALA A 228 -2.25 5.88 12.05
CA ALA A 228 -1.29 6.48 12.95
C ALA A 228 0.11 6.14 12.45
N THR A 229 0.96 7.13 12.20
CA THR A 229 2.30 6.90 11.64
C THR A 229 3.41 7.66 12.37
N SER A 230 4.59 7.06 12.41
CA SER A 230 5.84 7.68 12.84
C SER A 230 7.01 7.19 11.98
N ILE A 231 8.00 8.04 11.77
CA ILE A 231 9.27 7.65 11.13
C ILE A 231 10.19 6.82 12.05
N TRP A 232 9.85 6.71 13.33
CA TRP A 232 10.68 6.05 14.35
C TRP A 232 10.26 4.61 14.64
N ASP A 233 9.17 4.14 14.03
CA ASP A 233 8.65 2.79 14.24
C ASP A 233 8.14 2.16 12.94
N GLN A 234 7.58 0.95 13.05
CA GLN A 234 7.08 0.14 11.93
C GLN A 234 5.76 0.66 11.31
N SER A 235 5.07 1.61 11.96
CA SER A 235 3.76 2.08 11.50
C SER A 235 3.81 2.73 10.12
N LEU A 236 4.94 3.37 9.78
CA LEU A 236 5.16 3.92 8.44
C LEU A 236 5.18 2.82 7.37
N TYR A 237 5.84 1.69 7.65
CA TYR A 237 5.86 0.54 6.73
C TYR A 237 4.47 -0.06 6.58
N LYS A 238 3.67 -0.09 7.65
CA LYS A 238 2.25 -0.53 7.60
C LYS A 238 1.42 0.29 6.62
N ALA A 239 1.49 1.61 6.77
CA ALA A 239 0.75 2.52 5.91
C ALA A 239 1.18 2.36 4.44
N TRP A 240 2.49 2.39 4.15
CA TRP A 240 2.99 2.28 2.78
C TRP A 240 2.80 0.91 2.16
N ALA A 241 2.91 -0.18 2.93
CA ALA A 241 2.61 -1.53 2.44
C ALA A 241 1.14 -1.60 2.02
N SER A 242 0.21 -1.10 2.83
CA SER A 242 -1.23 -1.05 2.47
C SER A 242 -1.49 -0.19 1.23
N ILE A 243 -0.84 0.97 1.12
CA ILE A 243 -0.99 1.87 -0.04
C ILE A 243 -0.50 1.19 -1.32
N ILE A 244 0.65 0.52 -1.27
CA ILE A 244 1.25 -0.08 -2.46
C ILE A 244 0.60 -1.41 -2.82
N HIS A 245 0.16 -2.21 -1.85
CA HIS A 245 -0.51 -3.50 -2.06
C HIS A 245 -1.65 -3.37 -3.07
N ASP A 246 -2.46 -2.32 -2.94
CA ASP A 246 -3.56 -1.98 -3.85
C ASP A 246 -3.13 -1.58 -5.27
N LEU A 247 -1.85 -1.26 -5.46
CA LEU A 247 -1.24 -0.86 -6.72
C LEU A 247 -0.47 -2.01 -7.39
N VAL A 248 -0.21 -3.10 -6.67
CA VAL A 248 0.53 -4.26 -7.19
C VAL A 248 -0.34 -5.01 -8.21
N PRO A 249 0.10 -5.14 -9.47
CA PRO A 249 -0.63 -5.90 -10.47
C PRO A 249 -0.53 -7.41 -10.21
N ASN A 250 -1.59 -8.15 -10.56
CA ASN A 250 -1.66 -9.61 -10.45
C ASN A 250 -1.39 -10.14 -9.03
N LEU A 251 -1.72 -9.35 -8.01
CA LEU A 251 -1.54 -9.72 -6.61
C LEU A 251 -2.14 -11.10 -6.28
N SER A 252 -3.32 -11.42 -6.80
CA SER A 252 -3.98 -12.72 -6.59
C SER A 252 -3.16 -13.92 -7.08
N VAL A 253 -2.40 -13.75 -8.17
CA VAL A 253 -1.50 -14.79 -8.68
C VAL A 253 -0.33 -14.97 -7.72
N ILE A 254 0.24 -13.88 -7.23
CA ILE A 254 1.34 -13.91 -6.24
C ILE A 254 0.87 -14.62 -4.97
N GLU A 255 -0.30 -14.27 -4.45
CA GLU A 255 -0.89 -14.87 -3.25
C GLU A 255 -1.13 -16.38 -3.43
N THR A 256 -1.70 -16.79 -4.56
CA THR A 256 -1.95 -18.21 -4.87
C THR A 256 -0.65 -19.01 -4.96
N GLN A 257 0.38 -18.46 -5.59
CA GLN A 257 1.68 -19.11 -5.72
C GLN A 257 2.41 -19.18 -4.37
N LEU A 258 2.37 -18.12 -3.58
CA LEU A 258 2.93 -18.12 -2.22
C LEU A 258 2.21 -19.13 -1.33
N ALA A 259 0.89 -19.27 -1.46
CA ALA A 259 0.13 -20.27 -0.72
C ALA A 259 0.52 -21.69 -1.09
N SER A 260 0.67 -21.96 -2.39
CA SER A 260 1.12 -23.27 -2.88
C SER A 260 2.52 -23.60 -2.38
N LEU A 261 3.44 -22.61 -2.38
CA LEU A 261 4.79 -22.77 -1.84
C LEU A 261 4.79 -22.98 -0.32
N GLY A 262 3.98 -22.21 0.41
CA GLY A 262 3.85 -22.30 1.87
C GLY A 262 3.40 -23.67 2.34
N GLN A 263 2.38 -24.22 1.67
CA GLN A 263 1.89 -25.58 1.92
C GLN A 263 2.94 -26.63 1.56
N ALA A 264 3.67 -26.47 0.45
CA ALA A 264 4.65 -27.46 0.00
C ALA A 264 5.90 -27.57 0.88
N ILE A 265 6.25 -26.51 1.62
CA ILE A 265 7.44 -26.47 2.50
C ILE A 265 7.09 -26.57 3.99
N ASP A 266 5.81 -26.78 4.33
CA ASP A 266 5.29 -26.74 5.71
C ASP A 266 5.78 -25.49 6.47
N ALA A 267 5.67 -24.32 5.82
CA ALA A 267 6.02 -23.05 6.45
C ALA A 267 4.91 -22.63 7.43
N ASP A 268 5.31 -21.92 8.49
CA ASP A 268 4.35 -21.22 9.33
C ASP A 268 3.93 -19.92 8.65
N GLU A 269 4.89 -19.20 8.06
CA GLU A 269 4.68 -17.90 7.39
C GLU A 269 5.66 -17.70 6.24
N ILE A 270 5.19 -17.02 5.18
CA ILE A 270 6.03 -16.54 4.08
C ILE A 270 5.75 -15.06 3.84
N LEU A 271 6.81 -14.25 3.76
CA LEU A 271 6.75 -12.83 3.40
C LEU A 271 7.55 -12.57 2.13
N LEU A 272 6.91 -11.93 1.16
CA LEU A 272 7.56 -11.45 -0.04
C LEU A 272 7.78 -9.94 0.08
N PHE A 273 9.03 -9.51 0.02
CA PHE A 273 9.42 -8.11 0.15
C PHE A 273 9.92 -7.53 -1.17
N GLU A 274 9.66 -6.24 -1.41
CA GLU A 274 10.38 -5.50 -2.45
C GLU A 274 11.81 -5.17 -1.97
N ARG A 275 12.80 -5.42 -2.84
CA ARG A 275 14.24 -5.41 -2.51
C ARG A 275 14.75 -4.10 -1.92
N THR A 276 14.29 -2.97 -2.43
CA THR A 276 14.86 -1.67 -2.09
C THR A 276 14.24 -1.11 -0.82
N SER A 277 12.92 -1.05 -0.80
CA SER A 277 12.09 -0.50 0.27
C SER A 277 11.95 -1.45 1.46
N PHE A 278 12.06 -2.77 1.24
CA PHE A 278 11.67 -3.82 2.19
C PHE A 278 10.19 -3.75 2.61
N LEU A 279 9.33 -3.14 1.81
CA LEU A 279 7.89 -3.23 2.01
C LEU A 279 7.39 -4.63 1.69
N VAL A 280 6.46 -5.13 2.50
CA VAL A 280 5.75 -6.38 2.25
C VAL A 280 4.85 -6.19 1.04
N VAL A 281 5.09 -7.00 0.01
CA VAL A 281 4.32 -7.02 -1.24
C VAL A 281 3.13 -7.95 -1.11
N SER A 282 3.38 -9.14 -0.58
CA SER A 282 2.39 -10.19 -0.36
C SER A 282 2.89 -11.10 0.75
N LYS A 283 1.97 -11.83 1.37
CA LYS A 283 2.28 -12.77 2.44
C LYS A 283 1.42 -14.02 2.34
N TRP A 284 1.87 -15.08 2.99
CA TRP A 284 1.08 -16.26 3.29
C TRP A 284 1.30 -16.65 4.74
N THR A 285 0.26 -17.16 5.39
CA THR A 285 0.27 -17.52 6.81
C THR A 285 -0.53 -18.82 6.95
N SER A 286 0.05 -19.79 7.64
CA SER A 286 -0.61 -21.05 8.00
C SER A 286 -1.58 -20.85 9.18
N PRO A 287 -2.48 -21.81 9.46
CA PRO A 287 -3.30 -21.78 10.69
C PRO A 287 -2.47 -21.66 11.98
N GLU A 288 -1.27 -22.23 12.01
CA GLU A 288 -0.28 -22.08 13.08
C GLU A 288 0.20 -20.63 13.20
N GLY A 289 0.59 -20.02 12.08
CA GLY A 289 1.05 -18.62 12.03
C GLY A 289 -0.04 -17.60 12.40
N GLU A 290 -1.31 -17.89 12.09
CA GLU A 290 -2.44 -17.03 12.48
C GLU A 290 -2.61 -16.93 13.99
N ARG A 291 -2.15 -17.92 14.76
CA ARG A 291 -2.19 -17.91 16.23
C ARG A 291 -1.18 -16.92 16.84
N ASN A 292 -0.32 -16.31 16.04
CA ASN A 292 0.62 -15.30 16.52
C ASN A 292 -0.13 -14.01 16.94
N PRO A 293 -0.06 -13.60 18.23
CA PRO A 293 -0.82 -12.46 18.73
C PRO A 293 -0.31 -11.10 18.21
N TYR A 294 0.87 -11.04 17.62
CA TYR A 294 1.49 -9.80 17.15
C TYR A 294 1.09 -9.49 15.71
N GLY A 295 0.02 -8.72 15.53
CA GLY A 295 -0.51 -8.37 14.20
C GLY A 295 0.36 -7.42 13.37
N ASP A 296 1.31 -6.71 13.99
CA ASP A 296 2.24 -5.75 13.34
C ASP A 296 3.61 -6.37 13.00
N ARG A 297 3.75 -7.69 13.15
CA ARG A 297 5.03 -8.39 13.02
C ARG A 297 5.64 -8.30 11.62
N PHE A 298 4.80 -8.18 10.58
CA PHE A 298 5.26 -8.15 9.20
C PHE A 298 5.99 -6.84 8.90
N GLU A 299 5.42 -5.73 9.35
CA GLU A 299 5.99 -4.40 9.22
C GLU A 299 7.17 -4.20 10.15
N ARG A 300 7.12 -4.81 11.33
CA ARG A 300 8.27 -4.89 12.24
C ARG A 300 9.43 -5.61 11.56
N MET A 301 9.17 -6.70 10.83
CA MET A 301 10.19 -7.41 10.07
C MET A 301 10.76 -6.55 8.94
N SER A 302 9.92 -5.82 8.20
CA SER A 302 10.38 -4.80 7.22
C SER A 302 11.37 -3.82 7.85
N ASN A 303 11.03 -3.28 9.03
CA ASN A 303 11.87 -2.32 9.73
C ASN A 303 13.21 -2.94 10.21
N ILE A 304 13.18 -4.19 10.72
CA ILE A 304 14.37 -4.93 11.15
C ILE A 304 15.29 -5.19 9.96
N LEU A 305 14.77 -5.76 8.86
CA LEU A 305 15.57 -6.07 7.68
C LEU A 305 16.12 -4.80 7.02
N LYS A 306 15.35 -3.71 7.02
CA LYS A 306 15.85 -2.41 6.57
C LYS A 306 16.98 -1.90 7.46
N SER A 307 16.87 -2.02 8.78
CA SER A 307 17.93 -1.63 9.71
C SER A 307 19.19 -2.47 9.53
N TRP A 308 19.02 -3.79 9.37
CA TRP A 308 20.10 -4.71 9.02
C TRP A 308 20.80 -4.30 7.72
N LYS A 309 20.05 -4.04 6.65
CA LYS A 309 20.56 -3.55 5.36
C LYS A 309 21.44 -2.30 5.53
N HIS A 310 21.00 -1.33 6.33
CA HIS A 310 21.79 -0.11 6.59
C HIS A 310 23.08 -0.41 7.35
N THR A 311 23.04 -1.31 8.32
CA THR A 311 24.23 -1.75 9.05
C THR A 311 25.23 -2.41 8.11
N CYS A 312 24.78 -3.32 7.24
CA CYS A 312 25.62 -3.94 6.21
C CYS A 312 26.23 -2.91 5.26
N SER A 313 25.45 -1.94 4.76
CA SER A 313 25.93 -0.88 3.87
C SER A 313 27.02 -0.04 4.54
N LYS A 314 26.81 0.33 5.81
CA LYS A 314 27.79 1.09 6.60
C LYS A 314 29.07 0.29 6.81
N TYR A 315 28.96 -0.99 7.15
CA TYR A 315 30.11 -1.84 7.47
C TYR A 315 30.92 -2.21 6.22
N THR A 316 30.26 -2.50 5.11
CA THR A 316 30.90 -2.89 3.84
C THR A 316 31.33 -1.70 3.00
N GLY A 317 30.88 -0.48 3.33
CA GLY A 317 31.12 0.72 2.52
C GLY A 317 30.39 0.72 1.18
N THR A 318 29.49 -0.23 0.94
CA THR A 318 28.74 -0.31 -0.31
C THR A 318 27.60 0.71 -0.35
N PRO A 319 27.22 1.19 -1.55
CA PRO A 319 26.09 2.11 -1.70
C PRO A 319 24.78 1.59 -1.07
N ARG A 320 23.97 2.47 -0.48
CA ARG A 320 22.72 2.07 0.23
C ARG A 320 21.68 1.37 -0.66
N ASN A 321 21.76 1.59 -1.98
CA ASN A 321 20.91 0.95 -2.98
C ASN A 321 21.47 -0.38 -3.50
N ALA A 322 22.71 -0.74 -3.15
CA ALA A 322 23.29 -2.02 -3.50
C ALA A 322 22.62 -3.17 -2.73
N GLU A 323 22.82 -4.38 -3.25
CA GLU A 323 22.48 -5.61 -2.53
C GLU A 323 23.43 -5.76 -1.33
N GLN A 324 22.87 -5.94 -0.14
CA GLN A 324 23.63 -5.89 1.12
C GLN A 324 23.84 -7.27 1.75
N PHE A 325 22.95 -8.22 1.48
CA PHE A 325 23.05 -9.60 1.96
C PHE A 325 22.32 -10.52 0.98
N SER A 326 22.87 -11.72 0.71
CA SER A 326 22.20 -12.72 -0.11
C SER A 326 21.24 -13.56 0.73
N ASP A 327 21.68 -13.91 1.93
CA ASP A 327 21.01 -14.82 2.86
C ASP A 327 21.14 -14.28 4.29
N PHE A 328 20.07 -14.47 5.06
CA PHE A 328 19.98 -14.21 6.48
C PHE A 328 19.31 -15.43 7.10
N GLU A 329 19.98 -16.12 8.01
CA GLU A 329 19.46 -17.32 8.64
C GLU A 329 19.38 -17.14 10.15
N TYR A 330 18.30 -17.64 10.74
CA TYR A 330 18.09 -17.59 12.17
C TYR A 330 17.40 -18.87 12.65
N LYS A 331 18.04 -19.60 13.57
CA LYS A 331 17.53 -20.84 14.14
C LYS A 331 17.39 -20.65 15.65
N MET A 332 16.16 -20.56 16.13
CA MET A 332 15.86 -20.39 17.55
C MET A 332 15.65 -21.77 18.20
N GLY A 333 16.74 -22.52 18.35
CA GLY A 333 16.76 -23.83 19.01
C GLY A 333 15.59 -24.73 18.60
N VAL A 334 14.72 -25.04 19.56
CA VAL A 334 13.53 -25.91 19.40
C VAL A 334 12.23 -25.14 19.16
N THR A 335 12.28 -23.83 18.94
CA THR A 335 11.08 -22.99 18.79
C THR A 335 10.70 -22.81 17.34
N PHE A 336 11.60 -22.25 16.53
CA PHE A 336 11.36 -22.01 15.10
C PHE A 336 12.68 -21.82 14.35
N SER A 337 12.62 -21.91 13.03
CA SER A 337 13.69 -21.53 12.13
C SER A 337 13.18 -20.54 11.10
N MET A 338 14.04 -19.63 10.67
CA MET A 338 13.71 -18.59 9.71
C MET A 338 14.89 -18.35 8.78
N PHE A 339 14.60 -18.10 7.51
CA PHE A 339 15.58 -17.53 6.59
C PHE A 339 14.95 -16.44 5.74
N ALA A 340 15.75 -15.43 5.41
CA ALA A 340 15.44 -14.45 4.38
C ALA A 340 16.51 -14.51 3.31
N THR A 341 16.10 -14.69 2.06
CA THR A 341 17.03 -14.82 0.93
C THR A 341 16.56 -14.01 -0.25
N LYS A 342 17.50 -13.60 -1.11
CA LYS A 342 17.16 -12.99 -2.39
C LYS A 342 16.29 -13.97 -3.19
N PHE A 343 15.17 -13.50 -3.71
CA PHE A 343 14.23 -14.36 -4.42
C PHE A 343 14.22 -14.09 -5.93
N THR A 344 14.08 -12.82 -6.31
CA THR A 344 14.15 -12.37 -7.72
C THR A 344 15.16 -11.22 -7.84
N THR A 345 15.24 -10.55 -8.99
CA THR A 345 16.04 -9.32 -9.10
C THR A 345 15.46 -8.21 -8.22
N ASN A 346 14.15 -8.16 -8.01
CA ASN A 346 13.47 -7.09 -7.30
C ASN A 346 12.81 -7.51 -5.98
N THR A 347 12.95 -8.76 -5.54
CA THR A 347 12.33 -9.24 -4.30
C THR A 347 13.23 -10.08 -3.41
N TYR A 348 12.95 -10.01 -2.10
CA TYR A 348 13.40 -10.97 -1.10
C TYR A 348 12.22 -11.82 -0.64
N ILE A 349 12.49 -13.05 -0.24
CA ILE A 349 11.53 -13.92 0.41
C ILE A 349 12.04 -14.25 1.81
N LEU A 350 11.16 -14.18 2.79
CA LEU A 350 11.39 -14.67 4.15
C LEU A 350 10.43 -15.81 4.43
N VAL A 351 10.96 -16.88 4.99
CA VAL A 351 10.19 -18.05 5.41
C VAL A 351 10.42 -18.25 6.90
N CYS A 352 9.34 -18.35 7.66
CA CYS A 352 9.33 -18.81 9.03
C CYS A 352 8.70 -20.21 9.07
N MET A 353 9.29 -21.11 9.83
CA MET A 353 8.87 -22.51 9.86
C MET A 353 9.23 -23.19 11.19
N PRO A 354 8.62 -24.33 11.52
CA PRO A 354 8.96 -25.06 12.73
C PRO A 354 10.41 -25.57 12.69
N PRO A 355 11.02 -25.88 13.85
CA PRO A 355 12.42 -26.26 13.93
C PRO A 355 12.69 -27.57 13.20
N GLY A 356 13.92 -27.73 12.69
CA GLY A 356 14.38 -28.98 12.09
C GLY A 356 15.34 -28.73 10.92
N GLU A 357 16.57 -29.24 11.04
CA GLU A 357 17.64 -28.96 10.07
C GLU A 357 17.33 -29.51 8.67
N ALA A 358 16.83 -30.74 8.58
CA ALA A 358 16.46 -31.35 7.31
C ALA A 358 15.32 -30.59 6.63
N ARG A 359 14.31 -30.17 7.41
CA ARG A 359 13.17 -29.38 6.92
C ARG A 359 13.63 -28.01 6.42
N PHE A 360 14.44 -27.31 7.21
CA PHE A 360 14.99 -26.01 6.88
C PHE A 360 15.78 -26.04 5.56
N ASN A 361 16.69 -27.01 5.40
CA ASN A 361 17.50 -27.13 4.18
C ASN A 361 16.65 -27.53 2.97
N SER A 362 15.65 -28.40 3.15
CA SER A 362 14.71 -28.76 2.09
C SER A 362 13.86 -27.56 1.65
N ALA A 363 13.37 -26.76 2.60
CA ALA A 363 12.63 -25.54 2.30
C ALA A 363 13.47 -24.53 1.51
N LYS A 364 14.76 -24.35 1.85
CA LYS A 364 15.66 -23.49 1.07
C LYS A 364 15.80 -23.95 -0.38
N LEU A 365 15.95 -25.27 -0.60
CA LEU A 365 16.03 -25.83 -1.96
C LEU A 365 14.72 -25.64 -2.73
N ASN A 366 13.58 -25.88 -2.08
CA ASN A 366 12.26 -25.70 -2.68
C ASN A 366 11.98 -24.23 -3.02
N VAL A 367 12.38 -23.29 -2.16
CA VAL A 367 12.32 -21.85 -2.45
C VAL A 367 13.19 -21.49 -3.64
N ALA A 368 14.41 -22.03 -3.74
CA ALA A 368 15.28 -21.80 -4.90
C ALA A 368 14.65 -22.35 -6.20
N ALA A 369 14.03 -23.53 -6.14
CA ALA A 369 13.32 -24.16 -7.26
C ALA A 369 12.06 -23.39 -7.68
N ALA A 370 11.40 -22.69 -6.75
CA ALA A 370 10.20 -21.89 -7.02
C ALA A 370 10.50 -20.53 -7.67
N ARG A 371 11.74 -20.01 -7.60
CA ARG A 371 12.12 -18.70 -8.17
C ARG A 371 11.63 -18.45 -9.60
N PRO A 372 11.73 -19.41 -10.56
CA PRO A 372 11.25 -19.22 -11.92
C PRO A 372 9.76 -18.85 -12.02
N TRP A 373 8.92 -19.34 -11.12
CA TRP A 373 7.47 -19.05 -11.10
C TRP A 373 7.17 -17.59 -10.79
N PHE A 374 8.10 -16.88 -10.13
CA PHE A 374 7.96 -15.49 -9.70
C PHE A 374 8.78 -14.51 -10.57
N LYS A 375 9.46 -14.98 -11.63
CA LYS A 375 10.28 -14.11 -12.51
C LYS A 375 9.48 -13.00 -13.19
N PHE A 376 8.16 -13.16 -13.34
CA PHE A 376 7.31 -12.10 -13.89
C PHE A 376 7.31 -10.83 -13.02
N LEU A 377 7.71 -10.91 -11.74
CA LEU A 377 7.90 -9.78 -10.84
C LEU A 377 9.12 -8.92 -11.17
N ASP A 378 10.01 -9.36 -12.07
CA ASP A 378 11.13 -8.55 -12.51
C ASP A 378 10.77 -7.64 -13.70
N GLY A 379 9.54 -7.75 -14.21
CA GLY A 379 9.07 -7.08 -15.41
C GLY A 379 9.55 -7.75 -16.71
N PRO A 380 9.16 -7.24 -17.88
CA PRO A 380 9.66 -7.77 -19.14
C PRO A 380 11.18 -7.60 -19.18
N VAL A 381 11.89 -8.68 -19.47
CA VAL A 381 13.33 -8.64 -19.76
C VAL A 381 13.49 -7.65 -20.91
N VAL A 382 14.09 -6.49 -20.66
CA VAL A 382 14.55 -5.63 -21.74
C VAL A 382 15.66 -6.44 -22.40
N SER A 383 15.34 -7.15 -23.47
CA SER A 383 16.35 -7.71 -24.36
C SER A 383 17.21 -6.53 -24.79
N ALA A 384 18.44 -6.46 -24.28
CA ALA A 384 19.41 -5.48 -24.75
C ALA A 384 19.45 -5.61 -26.27
N GLN A 385 19.02 -4.57 -26.98
CA GLN A 385 19.21 -4.54 -28.42
C GLN A 385 20.71 -4.68 -28.67
N PRO A 386 21.15 -5.61 -29.54
CA PRO A 386 22.56 -5.75 -29.85
C PRO A 386 23.04 -4.40 -30.38
N GLN A 387 24.04 -3.82 -29.72
CA GLN A 387 24.71 -2.62 -30.21
C GLN A 387 25.21 -2.93 -31.62
N PRO A 388 24.97 -2.04 -32.61
CA PRO A 388 25.55 -2.22 -33.92
C PRO A 388 27.07 -2.18 -33.76
N GLN A 389 27.73 -3.28 -34.15
CA GLN A 389 29.18 -3.33 -34.29
C GLN A 389 29.58 -2.22 -35.26
N GLN A 390 30.24 -1.18 -34.73
CA GLN A 390 31.00 -0.26 -35.56
C GLN A 390 32.16 -1.05 -36.14
N GLN A 391 32.11 -1.23 -37.47
CA GLN A 391 33.24 -1.67 -38.29
C GLN A 391 34.27 -0.54 -38.42
#